data_AF-A0A3S0XWH8-F1
#
_entry.id   AF-A0A3S0XWH8-F1
#
_cell.length_a   1.000
_cell.length_b   1.000
_cell.length_c   1.000
_cell.angle_alpha   90.00
_cell.angle_beta   90.00
_cell.angle_gamma   90.00
#
_symmetry.space_group_name_H-M   'P 1'
#
loop_
_entity.id
_entity.type
_entity.pdbx_description
1 polymer ?
#
loop_
_entity_poly.entity_id
_entity_poly.type
_entity_poly.pdbx_seq_one_letter_code
_entity_poly.pdbx_strand_id
1 'polypeptide(L)'
;MSKFIPNGSYQKTASQINSNLYGKAQRRDQTWVAAGFNITDLSGGLVNWDGALQPENAPLPTAGFVPGGSYKQTTQNIAVTLTAYCQKKDGSWQWSSLDITNYKQGDGDIANIDGILKIQK
;
A
#
# COMPACT_ATOMS: atom_id res chain seq x y z
N MET A 1 4.82 13.62 -5.88
CA MET A 1 4.03 12.80 -4.93
C MET A 1 3.89 11.41 -5.52
N SER A 2 4.10 10.38 -4.71
CA SER A 2 3.97 9.00 -5.15
C SER A 2 2.53 8.66 -5.55
N LYS A 3 2.37 7.85 -6.60
CA LYS A 3 1.07 7.31 -7.01
C LYS A 3 0.46 6.39 -5.95
N PHE A 4 1.28 5.77 -5.11
CA PHE A 4 0.87 4.73 -4.16
C PHE A 4 0.57 5.26 -2.76
N ILE A 5 0.72 6.56 -2.54
CA ILE A 5 0.25 7.26 -1.35
C ILE A 5 -1.07 7.96 -1.70
N PRO A 6 -2.20 7.56 -1.10
CA PRO A 6 -3.46 8.26 -1.28
C PRO A 6 -3.38 9.70 -0.77
N ASN A 7 -4.06 10.61 -1.48
CA ASN A 7 -4.27 11.96 -0.97
C ASN A 7 -5.35 11.91 0.12
N GLY A 8 -5.12 12.63 1.22
CA GLY A 8 -6.13 12.83 2.24
C GLY A 8 -5.69 13.77 3.36
N SER A 9 -6.63 14.19 4.21
CA SER A 9 -6.37 15.13 5.30
C SER A 9 -5.37 14.60 6.34
N TYR A 10 -5.25 13.28 6.48
CA TYR A 10 -4.30 12.63 7.39
C TYR A 10 -2.85 13.12 7.21
N GLN A 11 -2.46 13.52 5.99
CA GLN A 11 -1.10 13.98 5.69
C GLN A 11 -0.71 15.25 6.48
N LYS A 12 -1.68 15.99 7.02
CA LYS A 12 -1.42 17.15 7.88
C LYS A 12 -0.99 16.78 9.30
N THR A 13 -1.37 15.59 9.77
CA THR A 13 -1.19 15.14 11.16
C THR A 13 -0.60 13.72 11.23
N ALA A 14 0.04 13.28 10.15
CA ALA A 14 0.73 12.00 10.05
C ALA A 14 2.12 12.21 9.44
N SER A 15 3.09 11.43 9.91
CA SER A 15 4.46 11.40 9.42
C SER A 15 4.89 9.97 9.11
N GLN A 16 6.05 9.78 8.48
CA GLN A 16 6.58 8.45 8.11
C GLN A 16 5.57 7.62 7.31
N ILE A 17 4.91 8.26 6.34
CA ILE A 17 3.84 7.65 5.54
C ILE A 17 4.47 6.69 4.54
N ASN A 18 4.06 5.43 4.61
CA ASN A 18 4.51 4.37 3.72
C ASN A 18 3.32 3.56 3.20
N SER A 19 3.41 3.09 1.96
CA SER A 19 2.47 2.13 1.39
C SER A 19 3.21 0.83 1.10
N ASN A 20 2.70 -0.26 1.66
CA ASN A 20 3.31 -1.58 1.56
C ASN A 20 2.33 -2.55 0.89
N LEU A 21 2.82 -3.30 -0.08
CA LEU A 21 2.08 -4.40 -0.68
C LEU A 21 2.50 -5.72 -0.02
N TYR A 22 1.51 -6.57 0.25
CA TYR A 22 1.69 -7.92 0.77
C TYR A 22 0.95 -8.93 -0.10
N GLY A 23 1.43 -10.17 -0.11
CA GLY A 23 0.78 -11.27 -0.80
C GLY A 23 1.49 -12.60 -0.56
N LYS A 24 1.06 -13.64 -1.27
CA LYS A 24 1.73 -14.93 -1.33
C LYS A 24 2.22 -15.16 -2.75
N ALA A 25 3.52 -15.12 -2.97
CA ALA A 25 4.14 -15.29 -4.28
C ALA A 25 4.56 -16.74 -4.52
N GLN A 26 4.33 -17.25 -5.72
CA GLN A 26 4.72 -18.60 -6.12
C GLN A 26 6.20 -18.65 -6.50
N ARG A 27 6.92 -19.65 -6.00
CA ARG A 27 8.30 -19.97 -6.38
C ARG A 27 8.33 -20.88 -7.61
N ARG A 28 9.51 -21.03 -8.22
CA ARG A 28 9.73 -21.93 -9.37
C ARG A 28 9.45 -23.39 -9.04
N ASP A 29 9.66 -23.79 -7.78
CA ASP A 29 9.33 -25.12 -7.24
C ASP A 29 7.82 -25.30 -6.95
N GLN A 30 6.98 -24.36 -7.37
CA GLN A 30 5.52 -24.32 -7.17
C GLN A 30 5.07 -24.11 -5.72
N THR A 31 5.99 -23.94 -4.77
CA THR A 31 5.66 -23.58 -3.39
C THR A 31 5.28 -22.10 -3.29
N TRP A 32 4.56 -21.73 -2.23
CA TRP A 32 4.09 -20.37 -2.00
C TRP A 32 4.76 -19.78 -0.78
N VAL A 33 5.30 -18.56 -0.91
CA VAL A 33 5.95 -17.84 0.19
C VAL A 33 5.28 -16.49 0.42
N ALA A 34 5.25 -16.05 1.68
CA ALA A 34 4.85 -14.69 2.00
C ALA A 34 5.82 -13.71 1.33
N ALA A 35 5.26 -12.75 0.61
CA ALA A 35 6.01 -11.74 -0.11
C ALA A 35 5.46 -10.36 0.22
N GLY A 36 6.35 -9.38 0.27
CA GLY A 36 5.97 -7.98 0.46
C GLY A 36 6.94 -7.05 -0.21
N PHE A 37 6.47 -5.85 -0.54
CA PHE A 37 7.28 -4.81 -1.16
C PHE A 37 6.82 -3.44 -0.69
N ASN A 38 7.76 -2.57 -0.34
CA ASN A 38 7.45 -1.16 -0.06
C ASN A 38 7.22 -0.44 -1.40
N ILE A 39 5.98 -0.07 -1.67
CA ILE A 39 5.57 0.55 -2.94
C ILE A 39 5.55 2.09 -2.85
N THR A 40 6.00 2.66 -1.73
CA THR A 40 5.95 4.11 -1.45
C THR A 40 6.57 4.92 -2.57
N ASP A 41 7.72 4.51 -3.12
CA ASP A 41 8.38 5.25 -4.21
C ASP A 41 8.42 4.45 -5.52
N LEU A 42 7.54 3.46 -5.66
CA LEU A 42 7.46 2.66 -6.88
C LEU A 42 6.96 3.51 -8.05
N SER A 43 7.65 3.43 -9.20
CA SER A 43 7.35 4.17 -10.42
C SER A 43 6.72 3.31 -11.53
N GLY A 44 6.47 2.03 -11.26
CA GLY A 44 5.92 1.07 -12.22
C GLY A 44 5.10 -0.04 -11.55
N GLY A 45 5.30 -1.27 -12.03
CA GLY A 45 4.66 -2.46 -11.48
C GLY A 45 5.61 -3.33 -10.68
N LEU A 46 5.15 -4.54 -10.39
CA LEU A 46 5.96 -5.58 -9.77
C LEU A 46 5.98 -6.83 -10.65
N VAL A 47 7.07 -7.58 -10.54
CA VAL A 47 7.23 -8.95 -11.03
C VAL A 47 7.50 -9.87 -9.84
N ASN A 48 7.01 -11.10 -9.92
CA ASN A 48 7.40 -12.14 -8.98
C ASN A 48 8.66 -12.85 -9.50
N TRP A 49 9.76 -12.68 -8.78
CA TRP A 49 11.04 -13.33 -9.02
C TRP A 49 11.29 -14.43 -7.97
N ASP A 50 10.83 -15.64 -8.27
CA ASP A 50 11.03 -16.82 -7.41
C ASP A 50 10.58 -16.61 -5.96
N GLY A 51 9.38 -16.04 -5.78
CA GLY A 51 8.79 -15.74 -4.47
C GLY A 51 9.18 -14.38 -3.89
N ALA A 52 10.07 -13.61 -4.54
CA ALA A 52 10.40 -12.25 -4.16
C ALA A 52 9.77 -11.25 -5.14
N LEU A 53 9.04 -10.26 -4.62
CA LEU A 53 8.50 -9.18 -5.46
C LEU A 53 9.61 -8.19 -5.81
N GLN A 54 9.73 -7.83 -7.09
CA GLN A 54 10.71 -6.88 -7.60
C GLN A 54 10.05 -5.86 -8.52
N PRO A 55 10.61 -4.64 -8.68
CA PRO A 55 10.11 -3.66 -9.63
C PRO A 55 10.11 -4.17 -11.07
N GLU A 56 9.04 -3.86 -11.80
CA GLU A 56 8.89 -4.13 -13.23
C GLU A 56 8.52 -2.83 -13.93
N ASN A 57 9.00 -2.63 -15.16
CA ASN A 57 8.51 -1.57 -16.02
C ASN A 57 7.11 -1.94 -16.54
N ALA A 58 6.09 -1.56 -15.78
CA ALA A 58 4.68 -1.74 -16.14
C ALA A 58 3.93 -0.41 -15.96
N PRO A 59 2.84 -0.19 -16.70
CA PRO A 59 2.03 1.01 -16.53
C PRO A 59 1.54 1.16 -15.09
N LEU A 60 1.59 2.40 -14.58
CA LEU A 60 0.97 2.75 -13.30
C LEU A 60 -0.55 2.49 -13.36
N PRO A 61 -1.18 2.08 -12.23
CA PRO A 61 -2.61 1.85 -12.20
C PRO A 61 -3.39 3.13 -12.49
N THR A 62 -4.41 3.03 -13.36
CA THR A 62 -5.31 4.15 -13.66
C THR A 62 -6.22 4.48 -12.47
N ALA A 63 -6.62 3.47 -11.70
CA ALA A 63 -7.42 3.60 -10.47
C ALA A 63 -6.88 2.71 -9.35
N GLY A 64 -7.07 3.15 -8.11
CA GLY A 64 -6.60 2.45 -6.90
C GLY A 64 -5.09 2.52 -6.68
N PHE A 65 -4.63 1.72 -5.72
CA PHE A 65 -3.25 1.77 -5.19
C PHE A 65 -2.51 0.43 -5.32
N VAL A 66 -3.13 -0.56 -5.97
CA VAL A 66 -2.48 -1.85 -6.26
C VAL A 66 -1.60 -1.69 -7.51
N PRO A 67 -0.27 -1.85 -7.43
CA PRO A 67 0.62 -1.76 -8.58
C PRO A 67 0.20 -2.68 -9.71
N GLY A 68 0.45 -2.26 -10.95
CA GLY A 68 0.39 -3.13 -12.12
C GLY A 68 1.53 -4.15 -12.14
N GLY A 69 1.62 -4.91 -13.23
CA GLY A 69 2.73 -5.82 -13.48
C GLY A 69 2.37 -7.31 -13.44
N SER A 70 3.32 -8.12 -13.90
CA SER A 70 3.17 -9.56 -14.12
C SER A 70 3.02 -10.38 -12.84
N TYR A 71 3.43 -9.85 -11.68
CA TYR A 71 3.30 -10.53 -10.38
C TYR A 71 1.87 -10.98 -10.07
N LYS A 72 0.84 -10.30 -10.59
CA LYS A 72 -0.57 -10.64 -10.36
C LYS A 72 -0.95 -12.03 -10.86
N GLN A 73 -0.20 -12.58 -11.81
CA GLN A 73 -0.43 -13.93 -12.34
C GLN A 73 0.05 -15.02 -11.38
N THR A 74 1.04 -14.72 -10.53
CA THR A 74 1.74 -15.69 -9.69
C THR A 74 1.78 -15.26 -8.22
N THR A 75 0.97 -14.28 -7.83
CA THR A 75 0.83 -13.80 -6.44
C THR A 75 -0.64 -13.80 -6.05
N GLN A 76 -0.97 -14.44 -4.94
CA GLN A 76 -2.31 -14.53 -4.39
C GLN A 76 -2.46 -13.65 -3.14
N ASN A 77 -3.71 -13.36 -2.76
CA ASN A 77 -4.06 -12.59 -1.55
C ASN A 77 -3.35 -11.23 -1.49
N ILE A 78 -3.33 -10.53 -2.63
CA ILE A 78 -2.69 -9.22 -2.74
C ILE A 78 -3.45 -8.22 -1.89
N ALA A 79 -2.73 -7.57 -0.96
CA ALA A 79 -3.24 -6.49 -0.14
C ALA A 79 -2.27 -5.31 -0.15
N VAL A 80 -2.80 -4.10 -0.10
CA VAL A 80 -2.02 -2.87 0.03
C VAL A 80 -2.42 -2.17 1.31
N THR A 81 -1.45 -1.94 2.18
CA THR A 81 -1.65 -1.29 3.48
C THR A 81 -0.90 0.02 3.53
N LEU A 82 -1.65 1.08 3.79
CA LEU A 82 -1.10 2.38 4.15
C LEU A 82 -0.70 2.35 5.63
N THR A 83 0.50 2.79 5.93
CA THR A 83 1.03 2.89 7.29
C THR A 83 1.55 4.28 7.53
N ALA A 84 1.32 4.83 8.71
CA ALA A 84 1.85 6.13 9.10
C ALA A 84 1.97 6.23 10.62
N TYR A 85 2.82 7.15 11.07
CA TYR A 85 2.90 7.57 12.46
C TYR A 85 1.97 8.78 12.65
N CYS A 86 0.84 8.55 13.30
CA CYS A 86 -0.28 9.49 13.39
C CYS A 86 -0.36 10.15 14.77
N GLN A 87 -0.63 11.45 14.77
CA GLN A 87 -0.80 12.22 16.00
C GLN A 87 -2.20 12.01 16.60
N LYS A 88 -2.26 11.79 17.91
CA LYS A 88 -3.48 11.73 18.72
C LYS A 88 -3.94 13.14 19.14
N LYS A 89 -5.16 13.24 19.66
CA LYS A 89 -5.72 14.51 20.19
C LYS A 89 -4.97 15.02 21.41
N ASP A 90 -4.39 14.13 22.21
CA ASP A 90 -3.54 14.46 23.36
C ASP A 90 -2.12 14.92 22.96
N GLY A 91 -1.81 14.96 21.65
CA GLY A 91 -0.53 15.36 21.10
C GLY A 91 0.51 14.24 21.04
N SER A 92 0.26 13.09 21.65
CA SER A 92 1.10 11.89 21.51
C SER A 92 0.97 11.31 20.10
N TRP A 93 1.87 10.39 19.75
CA TRP A 93 1.91 9.79 18.41
C TRP A 93 1.82 8.27 18.51
N GLN A 94 1.23 7.62 17.51
CA GLN A 94 1.15 6.17 17.43
C GLN A 94 1.22 5.67 15.99
N TRP A 95 1.65 4.43 15.81
CA TRP A 95 1.58 3.77 14.51
C TRP A 95 0.14 3.39 14.19
N SER A 96 -0.28 3.71 12.97
CA SER A 96 -1.56 3.29 12.42
C SER A 96 -1.37 2.66 11.05
N SER A 97 -2.24 1.70 10.74
CA SER A 97 -2.34 1.05 9.44
C SER A 97 -3.77 1.09 8.92
N LEU A 98 -3.94 1.18 7.61
CA LEU A 98 -5.22 1.15 6.93
C LEU A 98 -5.09 0.31 5.65
N ASP A 99 -5.97 -0.68 5.48
CA ASP A 99 -6.09 -1.41 4.22
C ASP A 99 -6.71 -0.50 3.15
N ILE A 100 -5.96 -0.28 2.07
CA ILE A 100 -6.36 0.56 0.93
C ILE A 100 -6.45 -0.26 -0.36
N THR A 101 -6.45 -1.60 -0.28
CA THR A 101 -6.47 -2.51 -1.43
C THR A 101 -7.60 -2.18 -2.40
N ASN A 102 -8.79 -1.92 -1.87
CA ASN A 102 -9.99 -1.60 -2.66
C ASN A 102 -10.37 -0.11 -2.62
N TYR A 103 -9.58 0.73 -1.94
CA TYR A 103 -9.87 2.14 -1.82
C TYR A 103 -9.58 2.86 -3.14
N LYS A 104 -10.55 3.67 -3.59
CA LYS A 104 -10.38 4.57 -4.74
C LYS A 104 -10.43 6.01 -4.26
N GLN A 105 -9.58 6.85 -4.86
CA GLN A 105 -9.64 8.28 -4.60
C GLN A 105 -11.03 8.79 -4.98
N GLY A 106 -11.76 9.34 -3.99
CA GLY A 106 -13.16 9.76 -4.15
C GLY A 106 -14.17 8.92 -3.38
N ASP A 107 -13.80 7.74 -2.85
CA ASP A 107 -14.68 6.94 -1.98
C ASP A 107 -14.87 7.57 -0.58
N GLY A 108 -14.01 8.54 -0.25
CA GLY A 108 -13.94 9.29 1.00
C GLY A 108 -12.58 9.98 1.12
N ASP A 109 -12.41 10.80 2.13
CA ASP A 109 -11.11 11.32 2.58
C ASP A 109 -10.44 10.29 3.50
N ILE A 110 -9.12 10.09 3.37
CA ILE A 110 -8.38 9.38 4.40
C ILE A 110 -8.00 10.40 5.48
N ALA A 111 -8.50 10.20 6.69
CA ALA A 111 -8.31 11.10 7.82
C ALA A 111 -7.59 10.39 8.97
N ASN A 112 -6.84 11.18 9.74
CA ASN A 112 -6.32 10.74 11.03
C ASN A 112 -7.33 11.12 12.13
N ILE A 113 -7.94 10.12 12.75
CA ILE A 113 -8.92 10.28 13.84
C ILE A 113 -8.30 9.77 15.13
N ASP A 114 -7.73 10.69 15.92
CA ASP A 114 -7.10 10.40 17.22
C ASP A 114 -5.98 9.35 17.13
N GLY A 115 -5.10 9.53 16.15
CA GLY A 115 -3.98 8.64 15.86
C GLY A 115 -4.35 7.39 15.07
N ILE A 116 -5.59 7.26 14.58
CA ILE A 116 -6.05 6.12 13.78
C ILE A 116 -6.43 6.58 12.38
N LEU A 117 -5.80 6.00 11.35
CA LEU A 117 -6.16 6.21 9.95
C LEU A 117 -7.52 5.58 9.65
N LYS A 118 -8.44 6.37 9.07
CA LYS A 118 -9.78 5.92 8.66
C LYS A 118 -10.19 6.57 7.35
N ILE A 119 -11.07 5.89 6.62
CA ILE A 119 -11.79 6.49 5.49
C ILE A 119 -13.02 7.20 6.07
N GLN A 120 -13.10 8.51 5.87
CA GLN A 120 -14.21 9.37 6.26
C GLN A 120 -14.95 9.83 5.00
N LYS A 121 -16.27 9.69 4.97
CA LYS A 121 -17.12 10.22 3.90
C LYS A 121 -17.64 11.60 4.25
#